data_AF-A0A523CIA1-F1
#
_entry.id   AF-A0A523CIA1-F1
#
_cell.length_a   1.000
_cell.length_b   1.000
_cell.length_c   1.000
_cell.angle_alpha   90.00
_cell.angle_beta   90.00
_cell.angle_gamma   90.00
#
_symmetry.space_group_name_H-M   'P 1'
#
loop_
_entity.id
_entity.type
_entity.pdbx_description
1 polymer ?
#
loop_
_entity_poly.entity_id
_entity_poly.type
_entity_poly.pdbx_seq_one_letter_code
_entity_poly.pdbx_strand_id
1 'polypeptide(L)' 'MRTVCCVCRRVKCKGDWLEQMIESEVRVSHGFCPECFDKTMAQYSRAWSSERGAAQPVPKVS' A
#
# COMPACT_ATOMS: atom_id res chain seq x y z
N MET A 1 -11.96 -3.69 -12.06
CA MET A 1 -10.52 -3.61 -11.75
C MET A 1 -10.30 -4.13 -10.35
N ARG A 2 -9.36 -5.07 -10.14
CA ARG A 2 -8.99 -5.57 -8.81
C ARG A 2 -7.71 -4.89 -8.36
N THR A 3 -7.58 -4.58 -7.07
CA THR A 3 -6.34 -4.03 -6.52
C THR A 3 -5.64 -5.09 -5.68
N VAL A 4 -4.35 -5.29 -5.88
CA VAL A 4 -3.51 -6.24 -5.15
C VAL A 4 -2.60 -5.48 -4.20
N CYS A 5 -2.50 -5.95 -2.95
CA CYS A 5 -1.55 -5.42 -2.00
C CYS A 5 -0.13 -5.85 -2.37
N CYS A 6 0.79 -4.89 -2.56
CA CYS A 6 2.18 -5.16 -2.93
C CYS A 6 2.96 -5.94 -1.85
N VAL A 7 2.46 -5.97 -0.61
CA VAL A 7 3.14 -6.57 0.53
C VAL A 7 2.60 -7.96 0.84
N CYS A 8 1.30 -8.07 1.14
CA CYS A 8 0.69 -9.34 1.55
C CYS A 8 -0.08 -10.05 0.43
N ARG A 9 -0.11 -9.50 -0.79
CA ARG A 9 -0.81 -10.05 -1.96
C ARG A 9 -2.33 -10.25 -1.81
N ARG A 10 -2.95 -9.76 -0.73
CA ARG A 10 -4.41 -9.69 -0.60
C ARG A 10 -5.02 -8.84 -1.71
N VAL A 11 -6.24 -9.18 -2.09
CA VAL A 11 -6.94 -8.59 -3.22
C VAL A 11 -8.16 -7.83 -2.73
N LYS A 12 -8.32 -6.59 -3.19
CA LYS A 12 -9.53 -5.80 -2.95
C LYS A 12 -10.64 -6.23 -3.91
N CYS A 13 -11.68 -6.86 -3.38
CA CYS A 13 -12.87 -7.29 -4.09
C CYS A 13 -14.11 -6.66 -3.44
N LYS A 14 -14.86 -5.84 -4.21
CA LYS A 14 -16.12 -5.21 -3.77
C LYS A 14 -16.05 -4.37 -2.47
N GLY A 15 -14.86 -3.98 -2.03
CA GLY A 15 -14.66 -3.18 -0.81
C GLY A 15 -13.76 -3.87 0.21
N ASP A 16 -13.77 -5.19 0.21
CA ASP A 16 -13.07 -6.03 1.19
C ASP A 16 -11.73 -6.54 0.66
N TRP A 17 -10.80 -6.78 1.58
CA TRP A 17 -9.50 -7.37 1.29
C TRP A 17 -9.52 -8.86 1.60
N LEU A 18 -9.45 -9.68 0.56
CA LEU A 18 -9.54 -11.13 0.67
C LEU A 18 -8.21 -11.79 0.29
N GLU A 19 -7.90 -12.92 0.92
CA GLU A 19 -6.87 -13.85 0.46
C GLU A 19 -7.42 -14.64 -0.72
N GLN A 20 -7.40 -14.02 -1.90
CA GLN A 20 -7.77 -14.67 -3.16
C GLN A 20 -6.56 -14.72 -4.08
N MET A 21 -6.34 -15.88 -4.70
CA MET A 21 -5.47 -15.95 -5.86
C MET A 21 -6.16 -15.27 -7.03
N ILE A 22 -5.43 -14.40 -7.73
CA ILE A 22 -5.90 -13.83 -8.99
C ILE A 22 -5.44 -14.77 -10.10
N GLU A 23 -6.39 -15.35 -10.83
CA GLU A 23 -6.09 -16.05 -12.08
C GLU A 23 -5.41 -15.08 -13.06
N SER A 24 -4.35 -15.56 -13.72
CA SER A 24 -3.27 -14.76 -14.33
C SER A 24 -3.68 -13.78 -15.44
N GLU A 25 -4.93 -13.80 -15.89
CA GLU A 25 -5.39 -13.01 -17.04
C GLU A 25 -6.18 -11.75 -16.67
N VAL A 26 -6.33 -11.45 -15.37
CA VAL A 26 -7.09 -10.27 -14.94
C VAL A 26 -6.17 -9.05 -14.81
N ARG A 27 -6.52 -7.93 -15.46
CA ARG A 27 -5.86 -6.65 -15.22
C ARG A 27 -6.04 -6.20 -13.77
N VAL A 28 -4.92 -6.05 -13.07
CA VAL A 28 -4.86 -5.66 -11.67
C VAL A 28 -4.13 -4.32 -11.50
N SER A 29 -4.59 -3.54 -10.52
CA SER A 29 -3.82 -2.43 -9.97
C SER A 29 -3.02 -2.91 -8.76
N HIS A 30 -1.88 -2.27 -8.51
CA HIS A 30 -1.07 -2.50 -7.32
C HIS A 30 -1.30 -1.38 -6.30
N GLY A 31 -1.32 -1.71 -5.01
CA GLY A 31 -1.53 -0.75 -3.93
C GLY A 31 -1.20 -1.36 -2.55
N PHE A 32 -1.71 -0.75 -1.48
CA PHE A 32 -1.56 -1.27 -0.11
C PHE A 32 -2.94 -1.62 0.48
N CYS A 33 -3.02 -2.72 1.22
CA CYS A 33 -4.14 -2.94 2.13
C CYS A 33 -3.97 -2.05 3.39
N PRO A 34 -5.05 -1.75 4.15
CA PRO A 34 -5.01 -0.86 5.29
C PRO A 34 -3.90 -1.21 6.29
N GLU A 35 -3.78 -2.49 6.65
CA GLU A 35 -2.76 -2.94 7.60
C GLU A 35 -1.33 -2.77 7.09
N CYS A 36 -1.10 -3.04 5.79
CA CYS A 36 0.23 -2.86 5.21
C CYS A 36 0.55 -1.37 5.02
N PHE A 37 -0.45 -0.55 4.70
CA PHE A 37 -0.30 0.89 4.62
C PHE A 37 0.11 1.47 5.98
N ASP A 38 -0.59 1.11 7.06
CA ASP A 38 -0.29 1.60 8.41
C ASP A 38 1.10 1.18 8.87
N LYS A 39 1.49 -0.08 8.62
CA LYS A 39 2.85 -0.57 8.93
C LYS A 39 3.91 0.20 8.16
N THR A 40 3.70 0.41 6.86
CA THR A 40 4.63 1.15 6.01
C THR A 40 4.73 2.61 6.45
N MET A 41 3.60 3.29 6.69
CA MET A 41 3.60 4.67 7.20
C MET A 41 4.23 4.79 8.58
N ALA A 42 4.04 3.82 9.48
CA ALA A 42 4.70 3.78 10.78
C ALA A 42 6.22 3.59 10.67
N GLN A 43 6.70 2.86 9.66
CA GLN A 43 8.13 2.77 9.38
C GLN A 43 8.67 4.10 8.84
N TYR A 44 7.94 4.74 7.92
CA TYR A 44 8.32 6.07 7.42
C TYR A 44 8.35 7.13 8.52
N SER A 45 7.37 7.15 9.44
CA SER A 45 7.35 8.12 10.54
C SER A 45 8.53 7.93 11.50
N ARG A 46 8.93 6.69 11.79
CA ARG A 46 10.10 6.37 12.63
C ARG A 46 11.42 6.75 11.97
N ALA A 47 11.55 6.51 10.66
CA ALA A 47 12.71 6.94 9.89
C ALA A 47 12.78 8.48 9.81
N TRP A 48 11.62 9.12 9.57
CA TRP A 48 11.48 10.58 9.52
C TRP A 48 11.94 11.27 10.82
N SER A 49 11.55 10.73 11.98
CA SER A 49 11.98 11.26 13.27
C SER A 49 13.47 11.08 13.56
N SER A 50 14.14 10.13 12.90
CA SER A 50 15.56 9.85 13.12
C SER A 50 16.51 10.65 12.23
N GLU A 51 16.02 11.25 11.12
CA GLU A 51 16.88 11.89 10.11
C GLU A 51 16.79 13.44 10.03
N ARG A 52 16.16 14.08 11.03
CA ARG A 52 16.14 15.54 11.35
C ARG A 52 15.10 16.41 10.62
N GLY A 53 14.35 17.21 11.40
CA GLY A 53 14.17 18.66 11.25
C GLY A 53 13.82 19.35 9.91
N ALA A 54 13.68 18.68 8.77
CA ALA A 54 13.40 19.35 7.50
C ALA A 54 12.32 18.60 6.72
N ALA A 55 11.12 19.19 6.69
CA ALA A 55 10.00 18.81 5.84
C ALA A 55 10.46 18.50 4.41
N GLN A 56 10.26 17.25 3.97
CA GLN A 56 10.33 16.89 2.57
C GLN A 56 8.89 16.90 2.04
N PRO A 57 8.63 17.55 0.91
CA PRO A 57 7.28 17.65 0.36
C PRO A 57 6.78 16.25 -0.03
N VAL A 58 5.56 15.93 0.40
CA VAL A 58 4.84 14.74 -0.06
C VAL A 58 4.76 14.75 -1.60
N PRO A 59 5.06 13.63 -2.28
CA PRO A 59 4.96 13.57 -3.73
C PRO A 59 3.48 13.74 -4.11
N LYS A 60 3.15 14.83 -4.81
CA LYS A 60 1.85 15.01 -5.46
C LYS A 60 1.75 13.97 -6.57
N VAL A 61 0.93 12.95 -6.37
CA VAL A 61 0.50 12.08 -7.47
C VAL A 61 -0.35 12.97 -8.41
N SER A 62 0.10 13.11 -9.66
CA SER A 62 -0.59 13.84 -10.72
C SER A 62 -1.49 12.91 -11.52
#